data_AF-F7NZJ6-F1
#
_entry.id   AF-F7NZJ6-F1
#
_cell.length_a   1.000
_cell.length_b   1.000
_cell.length_c   1.000
_cell.angle_alpha   90.00
_cell.angle_beta   90.00
_cell.angle_gamma   90.00
#
_symmetry.space_group_name_H-M   'P 1'
#
loop_
_entity.id
_entity.type
_entity.pdbx_description
1 polymer ?
#
loop_
_entity_poly.entity_id
_entity_poly.type
_entity_poly.pdbx_seq_one_letter_code
_entity_poly.pdbx_strand_id
1 'polypeptide(L)'
;MLRNFFNLFRRGDNSFTELEIKILKAVEAKLSENVARIFLNRIDSVNLIQRTNDLQEVNCYEMYKGKALLRTEHQMSNVSGEFKMASFCILNASEVIISGDIWSVDGVFFSIEFSEPPLNIIWNDSYQILVDIFYKK
;
A
#
# COMPACT_ATOMS: atom_id res chain seq x y z
N MET A 1 -15.61 16.85 -13.84
CA MET A 1 -14.55 16.55 -14.83
C MET A 1 -14.29 15.04 -14.78
N LEU A 2 -14.94 14.27 -15.67
CA LEU A 2 -15.02 12.80 -15.62
C LEU A 2 -14.48 12.20 -16.92
N ARG A 3 -13.29 12.65 -17.32
CA ARG A 3 -12.57 12.16 -18.50
C ARG A 3 -11.16 11.84 -18.06
N ASN A 4 -10.89 10.54 -17.83
CA ASN A 4 -9.58 9.86 -17.97
C ASN A 4 -9.43 8.54 -17.17
N PHE A 5 -10.47 7.97 -16.56
CA PHE A 5 -10.34 6.66 -15.90
C PHE A 5 -10.07 5.49 -16.87
N PHE A 6 -10.62 5.53 -18.09
CA PHE A 6 -10.53 4.38 -19.00
C PHE A 6 -9.13 4.11 -19.60
N ASN A 7 -8.21 5.08 -19.55
CA ASN A 7 -6.86 4.93 -20.11
C ASN A 7 -5.78 4.60 -19.06
N LEU A 8 -6.09 4.65 -17.75
CA LEU A 8 -5.10 4.29 -16.73
C LEU A 8 -4.80 2.79 -16.71
N PHE A 9 -5.79 1.94 -16.97
CA PHE A 9 -5.76 0.52 -16.57
C PHE A 9 -5.05 -0.45 -17.54
N ARG A 10 -4.27 0.05 -18.51
CA ARG A 10 -3.73 -0.82 -19.58
C ARG A 10 -2.39 -1.50 -19.24
N ARG A 11 -1.80 -1.26 -18.06
CA ARG A 11 -0.49 -1.79 -17.63
C ARG A 11 -0.35 -1.94 -16.10
N GLY A 12 -1.31 -2.61 -15.46
CA GLY A 12 -1.15 -2.99 -14.05
C GLY A 12 -0.89 -4.49 -13.92
N ASP A 13 -0.26 -4.88 -12.83
CA ASP A 13 -0.07 -6.28 -12.44
C ASP A 13 -1.24 -6.74 -11.58
N ASN A 14 -1.37 -8.05 -11.39
CA ASN A 14 -2.40 -8.65 -10.54
C ASN A 14 -1.85 -9.12 -9.18
N SER A 15 -0.57 -8.87 -8.90
CA SER A 15 0.08 -9.31 -7.68
C SER A 15 1.12 -8.31 -7.17
N PHE A 16 1.27 -8.28 -5.85
CA PHE A 16 2.32 -7.53 -5.17
C PHE A 16 3.69 -8.19 -5.41
N THR A 17 4.75 -7.39 -5.37
CA THR A 17 6.13 -7.91 -5.29
C THR A 17 6.41 -8.46 -3.90
N GLU A 18 7.47 -9.26 -3.75
CA GLU A 18 7.87 -9.77 -2.43
C GLU A 18 8.17 -8.65 -1.42
N LEU A 19 8.76 -7.55 -1.88
CA LEU A 19 9.05 -6.38 -1.05
C LEU A 19 7.75 -5.74 -0.54
N GLU A 20 6.81 -5.49 -1.45
CA GLU A 20 5.50 -4.93 -1.11
C GLU A 20 4.75 -5.83 -0.11
N ILE A 21 4.75 -7.14 -0.31
CA ILE A 21 4.15 -8.10 0.63
C ILE A 21 4.81 -8.00 2.01
N LYS A 22 6.15 -7.92 2.07
CA LYS A 22 6.87 -7.80 3.35
C LYS A 22 6.55 -6.49 4.07
N ILE A 23 6.43 -5.38 3.34
CA ILE A 23 6.00 -4.08 3.89
C ILE A 23 4.57 -4.20 4.45
N LEU A 24 3.64 -4.75 3.67
CA LEU A 24 2.25 -4.89 4.09
C LEU A 24 2.11 -5.81 5.31
N LYS A 25 2.88 -6.90 5.40
CA LYS A 25 2.93 -7.76 6.59
C LYS A 25 3.50 -7.05 7.81
N ALA A 26 4.53 -6.20 7.63
CA ALA A 26 5.08 -5.41 8.72
C ALA A 26 4.05 -4.39 9.24
N VAL A 27 3.23 -3.81 8.36
CA VAL A 27 2.11 -2.93 8.72
C VAL A 27 1.03 -3.70 9.46
N GLU A 28 0.59 -4.84 8.92
CA GLU A 28 -0.40 -5.72 9.55
C GLU A 28 -0.01 -6.08 10.99
N ALA A 29 1.24 -6.46 11.22
CA ALA A 29 1.75 -6.84 12.53
C ALA A 29 1.70 -5.72 13.60
N LYS A 30 1.51 -4.46 13.19
CA LYS A 30 1.36 -3.30 14.09
C LYS A 30 -0.09 -2.90 14.32
N LEU A 31 -1.03 -3.40 13.53
CA LEU A 31 -2.44 -3.07 13.66
C LEU A 31 -3.09 -3.91 14.79
N SER A 32 -4.12 -3.36 15.43
CA SER A 32 -4.97 -4.18 16.33
C SER A 32 -5.65 -5.30 15.54
N GLU A 33 -5.87 -6.45 16.16
CA GLU A 33 -6.42 -7.66 15.52
C GLU A 33 -7.61 -7.40 14.58
N ASN A 34 -8.60 -6.63 15.04
CA ASN A 34 -9.77 -6.34 14.21
C ASN A 34 -9.43 -5.53 12.95
N VAL A 35 -8.54 -4.54 13.08
CA VAL A 35 -8.11 -3.69 11.96
C VAL A 35 -7.19 -4.47 11.02
N ALA A 36 -6.28 -5.30 11.56
CA ALA A 36 -5.43 -6.19 10.79
C ALA A 36 -6.25 -7.12 9.88
N ARG A 37 -7.34 -7.70 10.40
CA ARG A 37 -8.26 -8.54 9.61
C ARG A 37 -8.93 -7.77 8.46
N ILE A 38 -9.39 -6.54 8.71
CA ILE A 38 -10.00 -5.68 7.66
C ILE A 38 -8.94 -5.34 6.60
N PHE A 39 -7.73 -5.01 7.03
CA PHE A 39 -6.60 -4.71 6.16
C PHE A 39 -6.21 -5.90 5.28
N LEU A 40 -6.14 -7.11 5.85
CA LEU A 40 -5.89 -8.34 5.08
C LEU A 40 -6.98 -8.61 4.06
N ASN A 41 -8.26 -8.52 4.45
CA ASN A 41 -9.37 -8.68 3.50
C ASN A 41 -9.27 -7.67 2.35
N ARG A 42 -8.85 -6.43 2.65
CA ARG A 42 -8.60 -5.42 1.63
C ARG A 42 -7.45 -5.83 0.71
N ILE A 43 -6.31 -6.25 1.24
CA ILE A 43 -5.17 -6.72 0.44
C ILE A 43 -5.59 -7.89 -0.47
N ASP A 44 -6.31 -8.86 0.06
CA ASP A 44 -6.78 -10.03 -0.70
C ASP A 44 -7.78 -9.66 -1.81
N SER A 45 -8.52 -8.55 -1.65
CA SER A 45 -9.43 -8.04 -2.67
C SER A 45 -8.74 -7.32 -3.84
N VAL A 46 -7.50 -6.87 -3.66
CA VAL A 46 -6.75 -6.13 -4.68
C VAL A 46 -6.45 -7.07 -5.85
N ASN A 47 -6.89 -6.69 -7.03
CA ASN A 47 -6.69 -7.47 -8.26
C ASN A 47 -6.10 -6.65 -9.41
N LEU A 48 -5.77 -5.38 -9.15
CA LEU A 48 -5.04 -4.52 -10.05
C LEU A 48 -4.09 -3.64 -9.25
N ILE A 49 -2.80 -3.77 -9.52
CA ILE A 49 -1.72 -2.99 -8.94
C ILE A 49 -1.09 -2.17 -10.05
N GLN A 50 -1.06 -0.86 -9.87
CA GLN A 50 -0.48 0.07 -10.83
C GLN A 50 0.75 0.72 -10.21
N ARG A 51 1.91 0.47 -10.81
CA ARG A 51 3.16 1.09 -10.39
C ARG A 51 3.43 2.32 -11.26
N THR A 52 3.45 3.49 -10.65
CA THR A 52 3.66 4.80 -11.30
C THR A 52 4.96 5.42 -10.83
N ASN A 53 5.40 6.49 -11.52
CA ASN A 53 6.60 7.25 -11.17
C ASN A 53 7.84 6.36 -10.97
N ASP A 54 8.14 5.52 -11.96
CA ASP A 54 9.28 4.58 -11.92
C ASP A 54 9.26 3.66 -10.69
N LEU A 55 8.08 3.15 -10.34
CA LEU A 55 7.82 2.28 -9.17
C LEU A 55 7.85 2.99 -7.81
N GLN A 56 7.94 4.31 -7.79
CA GLN A 56 7.85 5.08 -6.54
C GLN A 56 6.47 4.97 -5.90
N GLU A 57 5.41 4.83 -6.68
CA GLU A 57 4.04 4.76 -6.17
C GLU A 57 3.37 3.47 -6.66
N VAL A 58 2.76 2.73 -5.73
CA VAL A 58 2.09 1.45 -5.97
C VAL A 58 0.62 1.60 -5.58
N ASN A 59 -0.20 1.89 -6.57
CA ASN A 59 -1.64 2.07 -6.41
C ASN A 59 -2.39 0.74 -6.48
N CYS A 60 -3.26 0.49 -5.50
CA CYS A 60 -3.90 -0.80 -5.27
C CYS A 60 -5.41 -0.70 -5.44
N TYR A 61 -5.96 -1.41 -6.44
CA TYR A 61 -7.37 -1.39 -6.77
C TYR A 61 -8.00 -2.77 -6.64
N GLU A 62 -9.22 -2.78 -6.11
CA GLU A 62 -10.16 -3.84 -6.40
C GLU A 62 -10.98 -3.39 -7.62
N MET A 63 -10.90 -4.14 -8.71
CA MET A 63 -11.64 -3.89 -9.93
C MET A 63 -12.79 -4.88 -10.07
N TYR A 64 -13.98 -4.37 -10.36
CA TYR A 64 -15.13 -5.17 -10.72
C TYR A 64 -15.80 -4.58 -11.95
N LYS A 65 -15.94 -5.39 -13.01
CA LYS A 65 -16.54 -4.98 -14.29
C LYS A 65 -15.93 -3.68 -14.85
N GLY A 66 -14.61 -3.54 -14.74
CA GLY A 66 -13.86 -2.39 -15.26
C GLY A 66 -13.95 -1.12 -14.41
N LYS A 67 -14.46 -1.19 -13.18
CA LYS A 67 -14.53 -0.05 -12.25
C LYS A 67 -13.79 -0.36 -10.96
N ALA A 68 -13.08 0.63 -10.44
CA ALA A 68 -12.48 0.55 -9.11
C ALA A 68 -13.58 0.60 -8.04
N LEU A 69 -13.47 -0.25 -7.03
CA LEU A 69 -14.36 -0.31 -5.88
C LEU A 69 -13.61 0.09 -4.61
N LEU A 70 -14.26 0.95 -3.82
CA LEU A 70 -13.94 1.20 -2.43
C LEU A 70 -15.11 0.71 -1.59
N ARG A 71 -14.89 -0.41 -0.92
CA ARG A 71 -15.89 -1.12 -0.13
C ARG A 71 -15.88 -0.62 1.31
N THR A 72 -17.06 -0.42 1.86
CA THR A 72 -17.22 -0.06 3.28
C THR A 72 -16.72 -1.18 4.21
N GLU A 73 -16.82 -2.44 3.78
CA GLU A 73 -16.29 -3.60 4.51
C GLU A 73 -14.76 -3.64 4.59
N HIS A 74 -14.07 -2.83 3.77
CA HIS A 74 -12.61 -2.64 3.81
C HIS A 74 -12.20 -1.35 4.54
N GLN A 75 -13.14 -0.64 5.14
CA GLN A 75 -12.89 0.61 5.84
C GLN A 75 -12.30 0.33 7.22
N MET A 76 -11.06 0.76 7.43
CA MET A 76 -10.36 0.65 8.70
C MET A 76 -10.67 1.84 9.63
N SER A 77 -10.89 3.04 9.09
CA SER A 77 -11.17 4.27 9.86
C SER A 77 -12.32 5.08 9.26
N ASN A 78 -12.95 5.94 10.07
CA ASN A 78 -13.99 6.86 9.59
C ASN A 78 -13.44 8.18 9.00
N VAL A 79 -12.13 8.27 8.76
CA VAL A 79 -11.51 9.45 8.16
C VAL A 79 -11.85 9.49 6.67
N SER A 80 -12.48 10.58 6.24
CA SER A 80 -12.79 10.82 4.83
C SER A 80 -11.61 11.44 4.08
N GLY A 81 -11.56 11.20 2.77
CA GLY A 81 -10.50 11.65 1.90
C GLY A 81 -9.21 10.85 2.07
N GLU A 82 -8.15 11.39 1.50
CA GLU A 82 -6.83 10.79 1.52
C GLU A 82 -6.10 11.12 2.82
N PHE A 83 -5.52 10.12 3.45
CA PHE A 83 -4.67 10.30 4.62
C PHE A 83 -3.59 9.22 4.73
N LYS A 84 -2.50 9.60 5.39
CA LYS A 84 -1.40 8.71 5.72
C LYS A 84 -1.79 7.78 6.85
N MET A 85 -1.82 6.48 6.58
CA MET A 85 -2.14 5.44 7.56
C MET A 85 -0.92 5.00 8.37
N ALA A 86 0.24 4.87 7.71
CA ALA A 86 1.49 4.43 8.30
C ALA A 86 2.68 5.03 7.55
N SER A 87 3.84 5.03 8.19
CA SER A 87 5.13 5.19 7.52
C SER A 87 5.97 3.95 7.80
N PHE A 88 6.87 3.63 6.87
CA PHE A 88 7.83 2.55 7.03
C PHE A 88 9.24 3.01 6.68
N CYS A 89 10.22 2.35 7.28
CA CYS A 89 11.63 2.46 6.93
C CYS A 89 12.20 1.06 6.77
N ILE A 90 12.99 0.85 5.72
CA ILE A 90 13.72 -0.39 5.50
C ILE A 90 15.18 -0.16 5.86
N LEU A 91 15.66 -0.94 6.81
CA LEU A 91 17.00 -0.87 7.36
C LEU A 91 17.87 -1.99 6.83
N ASN A 92 19.11 -1.68 6.46
CA ASN A 92 20.17 -2.64 6.20
C ASN A 92 21.36 -2.31 7.11
N ALA A 93 21.81 -3.26 7.92
CA ALA A 93 22.88 -3.03 8.92
C ALA A 93 22.64 -1.78 9.81
N SER A 94 21.38 -1.49 10.14
CA SER A 94 20.91 -0.31 10.89
C SER A 94 20.90 1.03 10.13
N GLU A 95 21.23 1.04 8.84
CA GLU A 95 21.12 2.23 7.99
C GLU A 95 19.79 2.22 7.23
N VAL A 96 19.10 3.36 7.17
CA VAL A 96 17.89 3.52 6.36
C VAL A 96 18.28 3.54 4.89
N ILE A 97 17.83 2.54 4.15
CA ILE A 97 18.07 2.43 2.70
C ILE A 97 16.94 3.05 1.91
N ILE A 98 15.71 2.89 2.38
CA ILE A 98 14.52 3.45 1.76
C ILE A 98 13.45 3.64 2.83
N SER A 99 12.65 4.68 2.68
CA SER A 99 11.46 4.89 3.50
C SER A 99 10.24 5.04 2.60
N GLY A 100 9.08 5.14 3.22
CA GLY A 100 7.86 5.39 2.50
C GLY A 100 6.66 5.48 3.41
N ASP A 101 5.52 5.67 2.78
CA ASP A 101 4.24 5.88 3.39
C ASP A 101 3.21 4.88 2.85
N ILE A 102 2.25 4.56 3.71
CA ILE A 102 1.07 3.77 3.37
C ILE A 102 -0.12 4.70 3.44
N TRP A 103 -0.81 4.84 2.32
CA TRP A 103 -1.92 5.76 2.16
C TRP A 103 -3.26 5.04 2.16
N SER A 104 -4.27 5.77 2.61
CA SER A 104 -5.65 5.33 2.66
C SER A 104 -6.54 6.41 2.07
N VAL A 105 -7.62 5.99 1.41
CA VAL A 105 -8.67 6.87 0.88
C VAL A 105 -10.00 6.43 1.48
N ASP A 106 -10.71 7.37 2.12
CA ASP A 106 -11.98 7.10 2.82
C ASP A 106 -11.87 5.93 3.82
N GLY A 107 -10.70 5.82 4.47
CA GLY A 107 -10.40 4.76 5.45
C GLY A 107 -10.04 3.41 4.86
N VAL A 108 -9.94 3.27 3.54
CA VAL A 108 -9.54 2.03 2.86
C VAL A 108 -8.09 2.13 2.39
N PHE A 109 -7.27 1.11 2.65
CA PHE A 109 -5.89 1.03 2.12
C PHE A 109 -5.91 1.17 0.60
N PHE A 110 -5.06 2.09 0.12
CA PHE A 110 -5.05 2.53 -1.27
C PHE A 110 -3.67 2.37 -1.94
N SER A 111 -2.59 2.84 -1.32
CA SER A 111 -1.28 2.81 -1.99
C SER A 111 -0.10 2.70 -1.03
N ILE A 112 1.02 2.25 -1.60
CA ILE A 112 2.35 2.31 -1.01
C ILE A 112 3.12 3.37 -1.80
N GLU A 113 3.67 4.36 -1.11
CA GLU A 113 4.49 5.40 -1.73
C GLU A 113 5.89 5.36 -1.13
N PHE A 114 6.89 5.13 -1.95
CA PHE A 114 8.29 5.14 -1.55
C PHE A 114 8.87 6.55 -1.59
N SER A 115 9.81 6.86 -0.71
CA SER A 115 10.56 8.12 -0.74
C SER A 115 11.34 8.30 -2.03
N GLU A 116 11.75 7.18 -2.65
CA GLU A 116 12.42 7.10 -3.93
C GLU A 116 12.14 5.75 -4.63
N PRO A 117 12.29 5.64 -5.97
CA PRO A 117 12.16 4.38 -6.68
C PRO A 117 13.01 3.23 -6.10
N PRO A 118 12.45 2.04 -5.81
CA PRO A 118 13.18 0.90 -5.25
C PRO A 118 14.03 0.12 -6.30
N LEU A 119 14.47 0.77 -7.38
CA LEU A 119 15.01 0.12 -8.59
C LEU A 119 16.45 -0.40 -8.46
N ASN A 120 17.22 0.04 -7.45
CA ASN A 120 18.66 -0.25 -7.34
C ASN A 120 19.07 -0.82 -5.98
N ILE A 121 18.13 -1.31 -5.18
CA ILE A 121 18.44 -1.80 -3.84
C ILE A 121 18.90 -3.26 -3.94
N ILE A 122 20.18 -3.49 -3.61
CA ILE A 122 20.71 -4.84 -3.44
C ILE A 122 20.25 -5.34 -2.07
N TRP A 123 19.19 -6.15 -2.08
CA TRP A 123 18.68 -6.80 -0.89
C TRP A 123 19.61 -7.94 -0.49
N ASN A 124 20.32 -7.76 0.61
CA ASN A 124 20.86 -8.86 1.40
C ASN A 124 19.73 -9.45 2.27
N ASP A 125 19.79 -10.73 2.62
CA ASP A 125 18.70 -11.45 3.30
C ASP A 125 18.37 -10.92 4.72
N SER A 126 19.10 -9.92 5.21
CA SER A 126 19.11 -9.43 6.58
C SER A 126 18.61 -7.99 6.76
N TYR A 127 17.68 -7.52 5.92
CA TYR A 127 17.04 -6.23 6.15
C TYR A 127 15.87 -6.32 7.15
N GLN A 128 15.58 -5.18 7.80
CA GLN A 128 14.45 -5.04 8.72
C GLN A 128 13.49 -3.98 8.21
N ILE A 129 12.20 -4.17 8.45
CA ILE A 129 11.17 -3.15 8.15
C ILE A 129 10.62 -2.64 9.47
N LEU A 130 10.83 -1.36 9.74
CA LEU A 130 10.21 -0.64 10.85
C LEU A 130 8.96 0.07 10.35
N VAL A 131 7.91 0.08 11.16
CA VAL A 131 6.62 0.68 10.82
C VAL A 131 6.09 1.48 12.01
N ASP A 132 5.67 2.70 11.70
CA ASP A 132 4.93 3.59 12.60
C ASP A 132 3.51 3.79 12.08
N ILE A 133 2.52 3.54 12.94
CA ILE A 133 1.10 3.61 12.59
C ILE A 133 0.53 4.97 13.03
N PHE A 134 -0.08 5.70 12.09
CA PHE A 134 -0.76 6.99 12.34
C PHE A 134 -2.28 6.85 12.41
N TYR A 135 -2.79 5.63 12.28
CA TYR A 135 -4.19 5.30 12.40
C TYR A 135 -4.82 5.90 13.67
N LYS A 136 -5.86 6.73 13.46
CA LYS A 136 -6.71 7.28 14.52
C LYS A 136 -8.05 6.55 14.48
N LYS A 137 -8.43 5.94 15.60
CA LYS A 137 -9.78 5.39 15.82
C LYS A 137 -10.82 6.51 15.83
#